data_AF-J3LQI2-F1
#
_entry.id   AF-J3LQI2-F1
#
_cell.length_a   1.000
_cell.length_b   1.000
_cell.length_c   1.000
_cell.angle_alpha   90.00
_cell.angle_beta   90.00
_cell.angle_gamma   90.00
#
_symmetry.space_group_name_H-M   'P 1'
#
loop_
_entity.id
_entity.type
_entity.pdbx_description
1 polymer ?
#
loop_
_entity_poly.entity_id
_entity_poly.type
_entity_poly.pdbx_seq_one_letter_code
_entity_poly.pdbx_strand_id
1 'polypeptide(L)'
;MWLAPIRSGLGEKKMEDLDIAMHAWNLFVEDTESYYGVNLNVLTKAYCTEHGKYYRKSSIWNNLHPNQVIGQTVVIKEIDCLLATVDEIREVRAQVTMPIKIDMARLAALAGWFCSFSMRDTHYFLLTLSRMVSKTQQLKKSS
;
A
#
# COMPACT_ATOMS: atom_id res chain seq x y z
N MET A 1 -13.12 -10.42 6.10
CA MET A 1 -12.01 -9.66 5.47
C MET A 1 -10.76 -10.53 5.47
N TRP A 2 -10.11 -10.64 4.32
CA TRP A 2 -8.92 -11.45 4.05
C TRP A 2 -7.73 -10.56 3.74
N LEU A 3 -6.53 -11.06 4.01
CA LEU A 3 -5.25 -10.41 3.73
C LEU A 3 -4.27 -11.45 3.20
N ALA A 4 -3.48 -11.07 2.21
CA ALA A 4 -2.44 -11.92 1.66
C ALA A 4 -1.22 -11.13 1.22
N PRO A 5 0.00 -11.69 1.36
CA PRO A 5 1.19 -11.10 0.77
C PRO A 5 1.20 -11.31 -0.75
N ILE A 6 1.56 -10.27 -1.48
CA ILE A 6 1.62 -10.29 -2.95
C ILE A 6 2.98 -9.86 -3.49
N ARG A 7 3.30 -10.38 -4.68
CA ARG A 7 4.33 -9.84 -5.56
C ARG A 7 3.67 -9.01 -6.66
N SER A 8 4.18 -7.81 -6.90
CA SER A 8 3.72 -6.94 -7.96
C SER A 8 4.81 -5.94 -8.33
N GLY A 9 5.02 -5.72 -9.63
CA GLY A 9 5.89 -4.65 -10.12
C GLY A 9 5.25 -3.25 -9.99
N LEU A 10 3.98 -3.16 -9.59
CA LEU A 10 3.28 -1.89 -9.47
C LEU A 10 3.88 -0.97 -8.39
N GLY A 11 4.48 -1.55 -7.35
CA GLY A 11 5.18 -0.78 -6.32
C GLY A 11 6.42 -0.07 -6.86
N GLU A 12 7.16 -0.73 -7.76
CA GLU A 12 8.35 -0.16 -8.41
C GLU A 12 7.94 0.95 -9.39
N LYS A 13 6.94 0.67 -10.23
CA LYS A 13 6.40 1.67 -11.17
C LYS A 13 5.95 2.95 -10.46
N LYS A 14 5.27 2.83 -9.33
CA LYS A 14 4.86 4.00 -8.54
C LYS A 14 6.01 4.79 -7.95
N MET A 15 7.12 4.12 -7.64
CA MET A 15 8.31 4.80 -7.14
C MET A 15 8.98 5.57 -8.27
N GLU A 16 9.06 4.97 -9.45
CA GLU A 16 9.50 5.63 -10.68
C GLU A 16 8.61 6.85 -11.02
N ASP A 17 7.28 6.69 -10.97
CA ASP A 17 6.33 7.80 -11.19
C ASP A 17 6.55 8.96 -10.19
N LEU A 18 6.87 8.64 -8.92
CA LEU A 18 7.20 9.64 -7.92
C LEU A 18 8.51 10.36 -8.24
N ASP A 19 9.55 9.63 -8.64
CA ASP A 19 10.85 10.22 -8.99
C ASP A 19 10.73 11.14 -10.22
N ILE A 20 9.94 10.74 -11.22
CA ILE A 20 9.60 11.58 -12.38
C ILE A 20 8.90 12.87 -11.93
N ALA A 21 7.92 12.78 -11.03
CA ALA A 21 7.22 13.94 -10.51
C ALA A 21 8.15 14.89 -9.72
N MET A 22 9.07 14.34 -8.92
CA MET A 22 10.06 15.15 -8.20
C MET A 22 11.03 15.86 -9.15
N HIS A 23 11.45 15.18 -10.21
CA HIS A 23 12.31 15.78 -11.22
C HIS A 23 11.60 16.92 -11.96
N ALA A 24 10.35 16.69 -12.39
CA ALA A 24 9.53 17.71 -13.03
C ALA A 24 9.30 18.95 -12.13
N TRP A 25 9.14 18.75 -10.82
CA TRP A 25 9.02 19.85 -9.86
C TRP A 25 10.28 20.72 -9.80
N ASN A 26 11.47 20.12 -9.80
CA ASN A 26 12.71 20.88 -9.76
C ASN A 26 12.87 21.75 -11.02
N LEU A 27 12.60 21.18 -12.20
CA LEU A 27 12.60 21.94 -13.45
C LEU A 27 11.59 23.09 -13.42
N PHE A 28 10.38 22.83 -12.90
CA PHE A 28 9.35 23.86 -12.75
C PHE A 28 9.79 25.01 -11.83
N VAL A 29 10.49 24.73 -10.74
CA VAL A 29 11.02 25.75 -9.83
C VAL A 29 12.09 26.59 -10.53
N GLU A 30 13.01 25.94 -11.26
CA GLU A 30 14.07 26.62 -12.03
C GLU A 30 13.49 27.51 -13.13
N ASP A 31 12.52 27.00 -13.90
CA ASP A 31 11.83 27.77 -14.94
C ASP A 31 11.07 28.96 -14.33
N THR A 32 10.36 28.76 -13.23
CA THR A 32 9.57 29.82 -12.60
C THR A 32 10.46 30.96 -12.06
N GLU A 33 11.62 30.61 -11.50
CA GLU A 33 12.60 31.58 -11.05
C GLU A 33 13.21 32.34 -12.24
N SER A 34 13.53 31.65 -13.34
CA SER A 34 14.10 32.24 -14.56
C SER A 34 13.12 33.18 -15.29
N TYR A 35 11.87 32.77 -15.49
CA TYR A 35 10.88 33.52 -16.28
C TYR A 35 10.13 34.57 -15.46
N TYR A 36 9.83 34.30 -14.19
CA TYR A 36 8.97 35.16 -13.38
C TYR A 36 9.69 35.77 -12.17
N GLY A 37 10.94 35.38 -11.88
CA GLY A 37 11.68 35.86 -10.71
C GLY A 37 11.10 35.38 -9.37
N VAL A 38 10.22 34.37 -9.40
CA VAL A 38 9.56 33.85 -8.19
C VAL A 38 10.23 32.55 -7.75
N ASN A 39 10.84 32.57 -6.58
CA ASN A 39 11.44 31.38 -5.99
C ASN A 39 10.38 30.56 -5.24
N LEU A 40 10.05 29.38 -5.78
CA LEU A 40 9.07 28.45 -5.20
C LEU A 40 9.67 27.36 -4.31
N ASN A 41 10.96 27.45 -3.97
CA ASN A 41 11.66 26.40 -3.24
C ASN A 41 11.10 26.14 -1.83
N VAL A 42 10.43 27.13 -1.23
CA VAL A 42 9.73 26.96 0.06
C VAL A 42 8.64 25.88 0.00
N LEU A 43 8.04 25.66 -1.18
CA LEU A 43 6.97 24.67 -1.38
C LEU A 43 7.51 23.26 -1.63
N THR A 44 8.78 23.09 -1.99
CA THR A 44 9.38 21.79 -2.34
C THR A 44 9.14 20.74 -1.24
N LYS A 45 9.32 21.11 0.03
CA LYS A 45 9.10 20.19 1.15
C LYS A 45 7.64 19.74 1.28
N ALA A 46 6.70 20.66 1.07
CA ALA A 46 5.27 20.36 1.11
C ALA A 46 4.89 19.44 -0.05
N TYR A 47 5.37 19.75 -1.26
CA TYR A 47 5.18 18.97 -2.48
C TYR A 47 5.67 17.53 -2.33
N CYS A 48 6.91 17.32 -1.85
CA CYS A 48 7.47 15.99 -1.60
C CYS A 48 6.65 15.21 -0.56
N THR A 49 6.19 15.88 0.49
CA THR A 49 5.40 15.24 1.56
C THR A 49 4.05 14.76 1.05
N GLU A 50 3.39 15.54 0.20
CA GLU A 50 2.11 15.20 -0.39
C GLU A 50 2.24 14.04 -1.39
N HIS A 51 3.17 14.14 -2.34
CA HIS A 51 3.38 13.11 -3.36
C HIS A 51 3.87 11.81 -2.73
N GLY A 52 4.73 11.89 -1.72
CA GLY A 52 5.12 10.74 -0.90
C GLY A 52 3.95 10.08 -0.18
N LYS A 53 2.94 10.83 0.26
CA LYS A 53 1.70 10.24 0.79
C LYS A 53 0.87 9.60 -0.33
N TYR A 54 0.67 10.29 -1.44
CA TYR A 54 -0.16 9.84 -2.54
C TYR A 54 0.36 8.54 -3.19
N TYR A 55 1.63 8.49 -3.59
CA TYR A 55 2.16 7.32 -4.30
C TYR A 55 2.39 6.13 -3.35
N ARG A 56 2.87 6.38 -2.12
CA ARG A 56 3.30 5.32 -1.19
C ARG A 56 2.23 4.87 -0.20
N LYS A 57 1.44 5.80 0.36
CA LYS A 57 0.51 5.51 1.46
C LYS A 57 -0.92 5.26 1.01
N SER A 58 -1.28 5.65 -0.21
CA SER A 58 -2.61 5.37 -0.75
C SER A 58 -2.72 3.95 -1.27
N SER A 59 -3.80 3.27 -0.89
CA SER A 59 -4.20 2.00 -1.48
C SER A 59 -4.52 2.16 -2.95
N ILE A 60 -4.29 1.11 -3.72
CA ILE A 60 -4.60 1.03 -5.15
C ILE A 60 -5.66 -0.03 -5.33
N TRP A 61 -6.62 0.27 -6.20
CA TRP A 61 -7.53 -0.74 -6.72
C TRP A 61 -6.87 -1.48 -7.88
N ASN A 62 -6.78 -2.81 -7.79
CA ASN A 62 -6.17 -3.63 -8.82
C ASN A 62 -6.82 -5.02 -8.84
N ASN A 63 -6.89 -5.63 -10.02
CA ASN A 63 -7.34 -7.01 -10.19
C ASN A 63 -6.13 -7.95 -10.07
N LEU A 64 -6.08 -8.72 -8.99
CA LEU A 64 -4.96 -9.63 -8.71
C LEU A 64 -5.23 -11.01 -9.28
N HIS A 65 -4.24 -11.54 -9.99
CA HIS A 65 -4.24 -12.94 -10.41
C HIS A 65 -3.78 -13.84 -9.25
N PRO A 66 -4.34 -15.06 -9.06
CA PRO A 66 -3.92 -15.98 -8.00
C PRO A 66 -2.40 -16.24 -7.94
N ASN A 67 -1.73 -16.28 -9.09
CA ASN A 67 -0.27 -16.47 -9.20
C ASN A 67 0.58 -15.32 -8.63
N GLN A 68 -0.04 -14.19 -8.26
CA GLN A 68 0.62 -13.06 -7.63
C GLN A 68 0.62 -13.15 -6.10
N VAL A 69 -0.15 -14.08 -5.52
CA VAL A 69 -0.18 -14.34 -4.08
C VAL A 69 1.00 -15.24 -3.71
N ILE A 70 1.86 -14.78 -2.80
CA ILE A 70 3.14 -15.45 -2.48
C ILE A 70 3.15 -16.21 -1.15
N GLY A 71 2.04 -16.16 -0.40
CA GLY A 71 1.96 -16.75 0.93
C GLY A 71 0.53 -17.10 1.33
N GLN A 72 0.39 -17.57 2.56
CA GLN A 72 -0.92 -17.95 3.10
C GLN A 72 -1.81 -16.72 3.31
N THR A 73 -3.07 -16.86 2.91
CA THR A 73 -4.14 -15.90 3.18
C THR A 73 -4.56 -16.00 4.65
N VAL A 74 -4.84 -14.86 5.28
CA VAL A 74 -5.31 -14.80 6.67
C VAL A 74 -6.59 -13.98 6.76
N VAL A 75 -7.53 -14.44 7.57
CA VAL A 75 -8.74 -13.69 7.91
C VAL A 75 -8.39 -12.64 8.98
N ILE A 76 -8.61 -11.37 8.67
CA ILE A 76 -8.41 -10.25 9.61
C ILE A 76 -9.61 -10.14 10.55
N LYS A 77 -10.81 -10.21 9.99
CA LYS A 77 -12.05 -9.93 10.71
C LYS A 77 -13.22 -10.59 10.01
N GLU A 78 -14.08 -11.20 10.81
CA GLU A 78 -15.42 -11.64 10.44
C GLU A 78 -16.40 -10.72 11.14
N ILE A 79 -17.45 -10.33 10.42
CA ILE A 79 -18.48 -9.42 10.90
C ILE A 79 -19.79 -10.13 10.70
N ASP A 80 -20.54 -10.30 11.78
CA ASP A 80 -21.90 -10.79 11.74
C ASP A 80 -22.85 -9.60 11.51
N CYS A 81 -23.54 -9.59 10.38
CA CYS A 81 -24.45 -8.51 10.00
C CYS A 81 -25.67 -8.37 10.93
N LEU A 82 -25.99 -9.37 11.76
CA LEU A 82 -27.10 -9.31 12.72
C LEU A 82 -26.72 -8.62 14.03
N LEU A 83 -25.44 -8.70 14.42
CA LEU A 83 -24.94 -8.24 15.71
C LEU A 83 -23.91 -7.10 15.60
N ALA A 84 -23.50 -6.75 14.39
CA ALA A 84 -22.49 -5.73 14.15
C ALA A 84 -22.93 -4.36 14.68
N THR A 85 -22.06 -3.76 15.50
CA THR A 85 -22.22 -2.39 16.00
C THR A 85 -21.32 -1.42 15.22
N VAL A 86 -21.69 -0.13 15.22
CA VAL A 86 -20.90 0.92 14.54
C VAL A 86 -19.48 1.02 15.12
N ASP A 87 -19.34 0.80 16.42
CA ASP A 87 -18.04 0.86 17.10
C ASP A 87 -17.11 -0.28 16.66
N GLU A 88 -17.64 -1.46 16.36
CA GLU A 88 -16.86 -2.58 15.83
C GLU A 88 -16.37 -2.37 14.39
N ILE A 89 -17.13 -1.62 13.58
CA ILE A 89 -16.76 -1.30 12.19
C ILE A 89 -15.71 -0.19 12.15
N ARG A 90 -15.76 0.74 13.12
CA ARG A 90 -14.89 1.92 13.16
C ARG A 90 -13.41 1.57 13.24
N GLU A 91 -13.06 0.53 13.99
CA GLU A 91 -11.67 0.14 14.17
C GLU A 91 -11.50 -1.38 14.11
N VAL A 92 -10.91 -1.86 13.01
CA VAL A 92 -10.55 -3.26 12.84
C VAL A 92 -9.05 -3.43 13.05
N ARG A 93 -8.66 -4.02 14.18
CA ARG A 93 -7.28 -4.37 14.50
C ARG A 93 -7.13 -5.89 14.57
N ALA A 94 -6.16 -6.43 13.84
CA ALA A 94 -5.75 -7.82 13.96
C ALA A 94 -4.23 -7.92 13.88
N GLN A 95 -3.63 -8.79 14.69
CA GLN A 95 -2.23 -9.15 14.56
C GLN A 95 -2.13 -10.44 13.75
N VAL A 96 -1.37 -10.39 12.67
CA VAL A 96 -1.30 -11.48 11.71
C VAL A 96 0.16 -11.81 11.40
N THR A 97 0.48 -13.10 11.40
CA THR A 97 1.77 -13.62 10.92
C THR A 97 1.50 -14.50 9.71
N MET A 98 2.13 -14.18 8.57
CA MET A 98 1.93 -14.87 7.29
C MET A 98 3.27 -15.46 6.82
N PRO A 99 3.45 -16.80 6.85
CA PRO A 99 4.64 -17.42 6.27
C PRO A 99 4.61 -17.29 4.74
N ILE A 100 5.73 -16.87 4.17
CA ILE A 100 5.93 -16.78 2.72
C ILE A 100 6.32 -18.19 2.23
N LYS A 101 5.55 -18.73 1.28
CA LYS A 101 5.70 -20.12 0.81
C LYS A 101 6.68 -20.28 -0.35
N ILE A 102 7.08 -19.17 -0.98
CA ILE A 102 7.88 -19.18 -2.20
C ILE A 102 9.31 -18.74 -1.87
N ASP A 103 10.26 -19.65 -2.08
CA ASP A 103 11.69 -19.34 -2.00
C ASP A 103 12.05 -18.27 -3.04
N MET A 104 12.77 -17.24 -2.60
CA MET A 104 13.18 -16.06 -3.39
C MET A 104 12.08 -15.10 -3.87
N ALA A 105 10.86 -15.16 -3.35
CA ALA A 105 9.85 -14.15 -3.66
C ALA A 105 10.07 -12.85 -2.85
N ARG A 106 10.24 -11.70 -3.53
CA ARG A 106 10.26 -10.39 -2.89
C ARG A 106 8.82 -9.95 -2.56
N LEU A 107 8.58 -9.67 -1.28
CA LEU A 107 7.32 -9.08 -0.83
C LEU A 107 7.20 -7.66 -1.36
N ALA A 108 6.19 -7.39 -2.19
CA ALA A 108 5.97 -6.07 -2.76
C ALA A 108 4.89 -5.30 -2.00
N ALA A 109 3.78 -5.97 -1.69
CA ALA A 109 2.63 -5.35 -1.02
C ALA A 109 1.75 -6.39 -0.31
N LEU A 110 0.73 -5.90 0.38
CA LEU A 110 -0.35 -6.71 0.93
C LEU A 110 -1.63 -6.46 0.13
N ALA A 111 -2.32 -7.54 -0.20
CA ALA A 111 -3.64 -7.51 -0.81
C ALA A 111 -4.69 -7.86 0.24
N GLY A 112 -5.62 -6.95 0.50
CA GLY A 112 -6.81 -7.23 1.30
C GLY A 112 -8.01 -7.42 0.39
N TRP A 113 -8.91 -8.35 0.70
CA TRP A 113 -10.23 -8.43 0.07
C TRP A 113 -11.29 -8.85 1.06
N PHE A 114 -12.55 -8.77 0.68
CA PHE A 114 -13.63 -9.31 1.50
C PHE A 114 -14.52 -10.21 0.65
N CYS A 115 -15.19 -11.12 1.33
CA CYS A 115 -16.23 -11.95 0.77
C CYS A 115 -17.45 -11.75 1.66
N SER A 116 -18.60 -11.51 1.05
CA SER A 116 -19.89 -11.51 1.72
C SER A 116 -20.71 -12.64 1.12
N PHE A 117 -21.14 -13.58 1.95
CA PHE A 117 -22.13 -14.56 1.54
C PHE A 117 -23.51 -14.03 1.93
N SER A 118 -24.07 -13.20 1.06
CA SER A 118 -25.53 -13.02 1.00
C SER A 118 -25.97 -13.80 -0.22
N MET A 119 -27.04 -14.58 -0.10
CA MET A 119 -27.60 -15.43 -1.16
C MET A 119 -27.46 -14.78 -2.56
N ARG A 120 -26.48 -15.27 -3.35
CA ARG A 120 -26.07 -14.85 -4.71
C ARG A 120 -25.11 -13.64 -4.77
N ASP A 121 -23.98 -13.88 -5.43
CA ASP A 121 -22.93 -12.93 -5.90
C ASP A 121 -21.77 -12.59 -4.94
N THR A 122 -20.56 -12.99 -5.38
CA THR A 122 -19.27 -12.73 -4.71
C THR A 122 -18.55 -11.60 -5.43
N HIS A 123 -18.30 -10.47 -4.77
CA HIS A 123 -17.52 -9.36 -5.32
C HIS A 123 -16.13 -9.29 -4.67
N TYR A 124 -15.08 -9.24 -5.49
CA TYR A 124 -13.69 -9.09 -5.05
C TYR A 124 -13.32 -7.60 -5.00
N PHE A 125 -12.78 -7.13 -3.87
CA PHE A 125 -12.26 -5.76 -3.70
C PHE A 125 -10.82 -5.79 -3.19
N LEU A 126 -9.95 -4.90 -3.67
CA LEU A 126 -8.58 -4.77 -3.15
C LEU A 126 -8.46 -3.62 -2.14
N LEU A 127 -8.10 -3.94 -0.90
CA LEU A 127 -7.63 -3.01 0.14
C LEU A 127 -6.13 -3.21 0.33
N THR A 128 -5.31 -2.37 -0.28
CA THR A 128 -3.87 -2.31 0.02
C THR A 128 -3.68 -1.50 1.31
N LEU A 129 -3.53 -2.17 2.45
CA LEU A 129 -3.15 -1.51 3.71
C LEU A 129 -1.69 -1.05 3.61
N SER A 130 -1.47 0.19 3.15
CA SER A 130 -0.16 0.84 3.26
C SER A 130 0.10 1.28 4.70
N ARG A 131 0.42 0.31 5.56
CA ARG A 131 1.29 0.51 6.72
C ARG A 131 2.00 -0.78 7.09
N MET A 132 3.07 -1.08 6.37
CA MET A 132 4.11 -1.97 6.89
C MET A 132 5.31 -1.09 7.28
N VAL A 133 5.40 -0.74 8.56
CA VAL A 133 6.69 -0.37 9.16
C VAL A 133 7.47 -1.68 9.22
N SER A 134 8.32 -1.90 8.22
CA SER A 134 9.29 -2.99 8.25
C SER A 134 10.32 -2.68 9.35
N LYS A 135 10.09 -3.17 10.56
CA LYS A 135 11.13 -3.37 11.58
C LYS A 135 11.50 -4.85 11.57
N THR A 136 12.21 -5.29 10.55
CA THR A 136 12.83 -6.63 10.53
C THR A 136 14.09 -6.61 9.68
N GLN A 137 15.19 -6.12 10.27
CA GLN A 137 16.55 -6.62 10.03
C GLN A 137 17.50 -6.07 11.11
N GLN A 138 17.37 -6.60 12.32
CA GLN A 138 18.36 -6.51 13.40
C GLN A 138 18.31 -7.86 14.14
N LEU A 139 18.73 -8.95 13.50
CA LEU A 139 18.95 -10.27 14.14
C LEU A 139 19.71 -11.18 13.16
N LYS A 140 20.95 -10.80 12.81
CA LYS A 140 21.98 -11.73 12.31
C LYS A 140 23.37 -11.08 12.29
N LYS A 141 23.91 -10.77 13.47
CA LYS A 141 25.37 -10.74 13.72
C LYS A 141 25.63 -11.14 15.17
N SER A 142 25.64 -12.45 15.40
CA SER A 142 26.26 -13.09 16.57
C SER A 142 26.74 -14.48 16.17
N SER A 143 27.89 -14.53 15.51
CA SER A 143 28.87 -15.62 15.50
C SER A 143 30.16 -15.06 14.91
#